data_AF-A0A518RGG0-F1
#
_entry.id   AF-A0A518RGG0-F1
#
_cell.length_a   1.000
_cell.length_b   1.000
_cell.length_c   1.000
_cell.angle_alpha   90.00
_cell.angle_beta   90.00
_cell.angle_gamma   90.00
#
_symmetry.space_group_name_H-M   'P 1'
#
loop_
_entity.id
_entity.type
_entity.pdbx_description
1 polymer ?
#
loop_
_entity_poly.entity_id
_entity_poly.type
_entity_poly.pdbx_seq_one_letter_code
_entity_poly.pdbx_strand_id
1 'polypeptide(L)'
;MATFVHLTSHRNLPGIRRGGIALVKKDGWARRNVYAMPVTREFNIAHQWLRELRRGNGGTIAGVYFRIPDDEMVTVSHYGGTGRDMTAAQAVALMLEAERRDPATARVADKASKAVQRGGRLPSSPEGYQVMIPRAIRPSEILRFKMLPQVTGWRYMPGANGKAPCGCICCEKGSWGIRKLERRLEADEAAGRKPKFDLFGREDASYARVARLKARMGRGSVP
;
A
#
# COMPACT_ATOMS: atom_id res chain seq x y z
N MET A 1 18.91 0.02 18.10
CA MET A 1 18.98 -0.24 16.64
C MET A 1 17.65 -0.79 16.17
N ALA A 2 16.94 -0.02 15.36
CA ALA A 2 15.64 -0.35 14.83
C ALA A 2 15.77 -1.38 13.68
N THR A 3 14.91 -2.40 13.69
CA THR A 3 14.89 -3.45 12.65
C THR A 3 13.74 -3.20 11.69
N PHE A 4 14.05 -3.28 10.40
CA PHE A 4 13.11 -3.07 9.31
C PHE A 4 13.10 -4.25 8.35
N VAL A 5 11.99 -4.38 7.62
CA VAL A 5 11.83 -5.33 6.52
C VAL A 5 11.55 -4.58 5.21
N HIS A 6 12.38 -4.84 4.21
CA HIS A 6 12.14 -4.44 2.83
C HIS A 6 11.57 -5.62 2.05
N LEU A 7 10.45 -5.42 1.36
CA LEU A 7 9.81 -6.44 0.54
C LEU A 7 10.24 -6.28 -0.92
N THR A 8 10.69 -7.36 -1.53
CA THR A 8 11.22 -7.33 -2.90
C THR A 8 10.98 -8.66 -3.62
N SER A 9 11.09 -8.69 -4.95
CA SER A 9 11.05 -9.95 -5.69
C SER A 9 12.26 -10.81 -5.33
N HIS A 10 12.06 -12.12 -5.21
CA HIS A 10 13.14 -13.09 -5.00
C HIS A 10 14.27 -12.94 -6.03
N ARG A 11 13.94 -12.54 -7.26
CA ARG A 11 14.91 -12.28 -8.36
C ARG A 11 15.94 -11.22 -8.02
N ASN A 12 15.63 -10.29 -7.13
CA ASN A 12 16.52 -9.20 -6.73
C ASN A 12 17.52 -9.63 -5.64
N LEU A 13 17.31 -10.78 -4.99
CA LEU A 13 18.14 -11.20 -3.86
C LEU A 13 19.63 -11.38 -4.18
N PRO A 14 20.04 -11.96 -5.32
CA PRO A 14 21.46 -12.07 -5.65
C PRO A 14 22.16 -10.72 -5.81
N GLY A 15 21.44 -9.69 -6.28
CA GLY A 15 21.94 -8.32 -6.36
C GLY A 15 22.06 -7.70 -4.97
N ILE A 16 21.00 -7.83 -4.16
CA ILE A 16 20.96 -7.25 -2.81
C ILE A 16 22.00 -7.90 -1.89
N ARG A 17 22.26 -9.19 -2.03
CA ARG A 17 23.32 -9.90 -1.28
C ARG A 17 24.70 -9.30 -1.52
N ARG A 18 24.99 -8.84 -2.74
CA ARG A 18 26.30 -8.29 -3.11
C ARG A 18 26.40 -6.79 -2.85
N GLY A 19 25.37 -6.03 -3.22
CA GLY A 19 25.40 -4.56 -3.24
C GLY A 19 24.53 -3.86 -2.20
N GLY A 20 23.75 -4.60 -1.42
CA GLY A 20 22.78 -4.03 -0.49
C GLY A 20 21.49 -3.57 -1.18
N ILE A 21 20.69 -2.77 -0.49
CA ILE A 21 19.42 -2.27 -1.02
C ILE A 21 19.65 -0.88 -1.62
N ALA A 22 19.60 -0.80 -2.94
CA ALA A 22 19.71 0.45 -3.67
C ALA A 22 18.44 1.31 -3.53
N LEU A 23 18.60 2.62 -3.67
CA LEU A 23 17.48 3.53 -3.73
C LEU A 23 16.69 3.31 -5.02
N VAL A 24 15.35 3.26 -4.91
CA VAL A 24 14.48 3.15 -6.09
C VAL A 24 13.69 4.44 -6.31
N LYS A 25 13.55 4.83 -7.58
CA LYS A 25 12.54 5.82 -7.99
C LYS A 25 11.20 5.10 -8.04
N LYS A 26 10.20 5.61 -7.32
CA LYS A 26 8.79 5.35 -7.63
C LYS A 26 8.34 6.45 -8.60
N ASP A 27 7.49 6.12 -9.57
CA ASP A 27 7.11 6.95 -10.72
C ASP A 27 7.12 8.47 -10.49
N GLY A 28 7.67 9.22 -11.46
CA GLY A 28 7.55 10.67 -11.65
C GLY A 28 7.60 11.55 -10.40
N TRP A 29 8.74 12.18 -10.13
CA TRP A 29 8.98 13.18 -9.06
C TRP A 29 9.25 12.68 -7.62
N ALA A 30 9.13 11.39 -7.30
CA ALA A 30 9.48 10.93 -5.94
C ALA A 30 11.00 10.92 -5.66
N ARG A 31 11.40 11.29 -4.43
CA ARG A 31 12.76 11.07 -3.91
C ARG A 31 13.12 9.58 -4.02
N ARG A 32 14.38 9.30 -4.39
CA ARG A 32 14.94 7.95 -4.41
C ARG A 32 15.03 7.47 -2.96
N ASN A 33 14.23 6.49 -2.57
CA ASN A 33 14.14 5.99 -1.19
C ASN A 33 14.22 4.46 -1.16
N VAL A 34 14.68 3.90 -0.05
CA VAL A 34 14.39 2.51 0.32
C VAL A 34 13.05 2.47 1.06
N TYR A 35 12.13 1.66 0.58
CA TYR A 35 10.83 1.46 1.21
C TYR A 35 10.89 0.26 2.14
N ALA A 36 10.55 0.45 3.40
CA ALA A 36 10.56 -0.61 4.39
C ALA A 36 9.45 -0.42 5.44
N MET A 37 9.26 -1.44 6.26
CA MET A 37 8.37 -1.40 7.41
C MET A 37 9.14 -1.77 8.67
N PRO A 38 8.85 -1.16 9.83
CA PRO A 38 9.33 -1.65 11.11
C PRO A 38 8.94 -3.11 11.29
N VAL A 39 9.86 -3.94 11.78
CA VAL A 39 9.53 -5.29 12.19
C VAL A 39 8.88 -5.23 13.56
N THR A 40 7.62 -5.62 13.61
CA THR A 40 6.78 -5.52 14.80
C THR A 40 6.30 -6.88 15.27
N ARG A 41 5.38 -6.90 16.24
CA ARG A 41 4.79 -8.13 16.78
C ARG A 41 3.83 -8.75 15.78
N GLU A 42 3.07 -7.92 15.07
CA GLU A 42 2.07 -8.39 14.11
C GLU A 42 2.66 -8.56 12.71
N PHE A 43 2.90 -9.83 12.33
CA PHE A 43 3.43 -10.17 11.01
C PHE A 43 2.59 -9.56 9.88
N ASN A 44 1.26 -9.52 10.06
CA ASN A 44 0.33 -9.00 9.06
C ASN A 44 0.48 -7.50 8.79
N ILE A 45 0.94 -6.74 9.78
CA ILE A 45 1.10 -5.29 9.66
C ILE A 45 2.49 -4.94 9.13
N ALA A 46 3.55 -5.57 9.65
CA ALA A 46 4.91 -5.37 9.13
C ALA A 46 5.05 -5.83 7.66
N HIS A 47 4.26 -6.82 7.23
CA HIS A 47 4.30 -7.38 5.87
C HIS A 47 3.03 -7.09 5.06
N GLN A 48 2.28 -6.05 5.44
CA GLN A 48 0.96 -5.73 4.89
C GLN A 48 0.93 -5.48 3.36
N TRP A 49 2.08 -5.17 2.76
CA TRP A 49 2.22 -4.91 1.33
C TRP A 49 2.45 -6.17 0.48
N LEU A 50 2.56 -7.36 1.09
CA LEU A 50 2.88 -8.61 0.38
C LEU A 50 1.90 -8.92 -0.76
N ARG A 51 0.59 -8.92 -0.47
CA ARG A 51 -0.44 -9.21 -1.48
C ARG A 51 -0.52 -8.15 -2.57
N GLU A 52 -0.27 -6.89 -2.25
CA GLU A 52 -0.26 -5.81 -3.24
C GLU A 52 0.98 -5.89 -4.15
N LEU A 53 2.17 -6.11 -3.60
CA LEU A 53 3.40 -6.24 -4.38
C LEU A 53 3.38 -7.47 -5.28
N ARG A 54 2.80 -8.59 -4.81
CA ARG A 54 2.63 -9.79 -5.64
C ARG A 54 1.77 -9.52 -6.87
N ARG A 55 0.73 -8.70 -6.74
CA ARG A 55 -0.20 -8.37 -7.82
C ARG A 55 0.50 -7.69 -8.99
N GLY A 56 1.48 -6.84 -8.71
CA GLY A 56 2.23 -6.10 -9.74
C GLY A 56 3.42 -6.87 -10.32
N ASN A 57 4.19 -7.58 -9.49
CA ASN A 57 5.48 -8.13 -9.91
C ASN A 57 5.43 -9.61 -10.34
N GLY A 58 4.41 -10.36 -9.93
CA GLY A 58 4.36 -11.82 -10.09
C GLY A 58 5.45 -12.57 -9.30
N GLY A 59 5.18 -13.84 -8.98
CA GLY A 59 6.17 -14.75 -8.40
C GLY A 59 6.49 -14.57 -6.91
N THR A 60 7.66 -15.09 -6.49
CA THR A 60 8.04 -15.19 -5.08
C THR A 60 8.52 -13.86 -4.50
N ILE A 61 7.86 -13.33 -3.46
CA ILE A 61 8.30 -12.17 -2.69
C ILE A 61 9.18 -12.60 -1.50
N ALA A 62 10.26 -11.86 -1.31
CA ALA A 62 11.24 -12.01 -0.25
C ALA A 62 11.19 -10.83 0.72
N GLY A 63 11.39 -11.11 2.00
CA GLY A 63 11.70 -10.11 3.02
C GLY A 63 13.20 -10.02 3.22
N VAL A 64 13.75 -8.82 3.08
CA VAL A 64 15.12 -8.47 3.44
C VAL A 64 15.06 -7.72 4.76
N TYR A 65 15.57 -8.34 5.82
CA TYR A 65 15.58 -7.77 7.16
C TYR A 65 16.92 -7.09 7.40
N PHE A 66 16.89 -5.86 7.89
CA PHE A 66 18.09 -5.06 8.15
C PHE A 66 17.88 -4.17 9.38
N ARG A 67 18.97 -3.64 9.91
CA ARG A 67 18.95 -2.71 11.05
C ARG A 67 19.58 -1.38 10.68
N ILE A 68 19.04 -0.30 11.21
CA ILE A 68 19.60 1.05 11.09
C ILE A 68 19.76 1.69 12.49
N PRO A 69 20.60 2.72 12.62
CA PRO A 69 20.68 3.53 13.84
C PRO A 69 19.32 4.10 14.26
N ASP A 70 19.09 4.22 15.56
CA ASP A 70 17.80 4.64 16.12
C ASP A 70 17.48 6.11 15.82
N ASP A 71 18.52 6.92 15.70
CA ASP A 71 18.52 8.35 15.38
C ASP A 71 18.46 8.64 13.88
N GLU A 72 18.53 7.61 13.02
CA GLU A 72 18.47 7.81 11.58
C GLU A 72 17.13 8.44 11.16
N MET A 73 17.21 9.53 10.40
CA MET A 73 16.02 10.22 9.89
C MET A 73 15.34 9.43 8.78
N VAL A 74 14.05 9.20 8.94
CA VAL A 74 13.17 8.49 8.01
C VAL A 74 11.89 9.27 7.79
N THR A 75 11.26 9.09 6.63
CA THR A 75 9.94 9.66 6.35
C THR A 75 8.88 8.58 6.49
N VAL A 76 7.96 8.72 7.43
CA VAL A 76 6.80 7.83 7.57
C VAL A 76 5.60 8.43 6.87
N SER A 77 4.95 7.67 6.00
CA SER A 77 3.71 8.08 5.36
C SER A 77 2.65 6.99 5.45
N HIS A 78 1.41 7.35 5.12
CA HIS A 78 0.31 6.43 4.96
C HIS A 78 -0.12 6.35 3.49
N TYR A 79 -0.77 5.27 3.07
CA TYR A 79 -1.27 5.07 1.71
C TYR A 79 -2.03 6.31 1.22
N GLY A 80 -1.55 6.92 0.14
CA GLY A 80 -2.12 8.12 -0.47
C GLY A 80 -1.96 9.42 0.35
N GLY A 81 -1.28 9.38 1.50
CA GLY A 81 -1.07 10.53 2.39
C GLY A 81 0.32 11.14 2.29
N THR A 82 0.48 12.31 2.92
CA THR A 82 1.77 12.99 3.04
C THR A 82 2.66 12.31 4.07
N GLY A 83 3.98 12.37 3.84
CA GLY A 83 4.98 11.86 4.77
C GLY A 83 5.32 12.84 5.88
N ARG A 84 5.86 12.30 6.98
CA ARG A 84 6.43 13.04 8.10
C ARG A 84 7.81 12.50 8.43
N ASP A 85 8.76 13.41 8.59
CA ASP A 85 10.11 13.06 9.00
C ASP A 85 10.16 12.82 10.51
N MET A 86 10.81 11.74 10.91
CA MET A 86 11.06 11.35 12.28
C MET A 86 12.25 10.40 12.35
N THR A 87 12.74 10.09 13.54
CA THR A 87 13.81 9.10 13.73
C THR A 87 13.30 7.68 13.50
N ALA A 88 14.21 6.75 13.18
CA ALA A 88 13.90 5.34 13.02
C ALA A 88 13.23 4.75 14.27
N ALA A 89 13.70 5.12 15.47
CA ALA A 89 13.07 4.71 16.72
C ALA A 89 11.66 5.26 16.89
N GLN A 90 11.41 6.52 16.52
CA GLN A 90 10.05 7.09 16.53
C GLN A 90 9.12 6.37 15.54
N ALA A 91 9.62 6.00 14.36
CA ALA A 91 8.85 5.22 13.38
C ALA A 91 8.46 3.83 13.91
N VAL A 92 9.39 3.14 14.60
CA VAL A 92 9.10 1.87 15.27
C VAL A 92 8.06 2.06 16.37
N ALA A 93 8.22 3.07 17.23
CA ALA A 93 7.29 3.35 18.32
C ALA A 93 5.88 3.66 17.81
N LEU A 94 5.77 4.45 16.74
CA LEU A 94 4.51 4.76 16.06
C LEU A 94 3.82 3.48 15.56
N MET A 95 4.56 2.57 14.92
CA MET A 95 4.00 1.34 14.37
C MET A 95 3.55 0.37 15.48
N LEU A 96 4.36 0.22 16.54
CA LEU A 96 3.99 -0.58 17.72
C LEU A 96 2.73 -0.04 18.41
N GLU A 97 2.59 1.29 18.47
CA GLU A 97 1.40 1.94 19.01
C GLU A 97 0.17 1.75 18.11
N ALA A 98 0.34 1.85 16.80
CA ALA A 98 -0.75 1.65 15.85
C ALA A 98 -1.28 0.20 15.86
N GLU A 99 -0.42 -0.80 16.03
CA GLU A 99 -0.80 -2.22 16.09
C GLU A 99 -1.65 -2.60 17.30
N ARG A 100 -1.65 -1.79 18.36
CA ARG A 100 -2.55 -2.01 19.51
C ARG A 100 -4.01 -1.74 19.18
N ARG A 101 -4.29 -1.07 18.06
CA ARG A 101 -5.65 -0.71 17.64
C ARG A 101 -6.19 -1.73 16.66
N ASP A 102 -7.47 -2.04 16.77
CA ASP A 102 -8.17 -2.78 15.72
C ASP A 102 -8.20 -1.92 14.44
N PRO A 103 -7.73 -2.45 13.28
CA PRO A 103 -7.66 -1.66 12.05
C PRO A 103 -9.02 -1.14 11.57
N ALA A 104 -10.11 -1.90 11.78
CA ALA A 104 -11.42 -1.50 11.27
C ALA A 104 -11.97 -0.29 12.03
N THR A 105 -11.91 -0.33 13.36
CA THR A 105 -12.32 0.78 14.23
C THR A 105 -11.44 2.00 14.04
N ALA A 106 -10.11 1.83 13.93
CA ALA A 106 -9.17 2.92 13.67
C ALA A 106 -9.48 3.63 12.34
N ARG A 107 -9.76 2.87 11.26
CA ARG A 107 -10.15 3.45 9.97
C ARG A 107 -11.44 4.29 10.05
N VAL A 108 -12.43 3.86 10.83
CA VAL A 108 -13.67 4.61 11.02
C VAL A 108 -13.38 5.94 11.73
N ALA A 109 -12.58 5.90 12.80
CA ALA A 109 -12.16 7.10 13.53
C ALA A 109 -11.34 8.06 12.66
N ASP A 110 -10.39 7.54 11.88
CA ASP A 110 -9.57 8.32 10.95
C ASP A 110 -10.42 9.01 9.88
N LYS A 111 -11.43 8.31 9.35
CA LYS A 111 -12.38 8.89 8.38
C LYS A 111 -13.19 10.04 8.97
N ALA A 112 -13.48 10.03 10.28
CA ALA A 112 -14.19 11.13 10.94
C ALA A 112 -13.28 12.34 11.27
N SER A 113 -11.95 12.15 11.28
CA SER A 113 -11.00 13.18 11.70
C SER A 113 -10.60 14.12 10.56
N LYS A 114 -11.05 15.39 10.63
CA LYS A 114 -10.58 16.44 9.70
C LYS A 114 -9.07 16.63 9.73
N ALA A 115 -8.44 16.44 10.89
CA ALA A 115 -6.99 16.54 11.02
C ALA A 115 -6.27 15.46 10.21
N VAL A 116 -6.78 14.22 10.21
CA VAL A 116 -6.25 13.14 9.37
C VAL A 116 -6.55 13.41 7.89
N GLN A 117 -7.78 13.79 7.55
CA GLN A 117 -8.17 14.10 6.16
C GLN A 117 -7.34 15.23 5.54
N ARG A 118 -6.95 16.24 6.33
CA ARG A 118 -6.14 17.38 5.89
C ARG A 118 -4.63 17.12 5.97
N GLY A 119 -4.19 15.93 6.35
CA GLY A 119 -2.76 15.59 6.53
C GLY A 119 -2.10 16.24 7.76
N GLY A 120 -2.89 16.86 8.63
CA GLY A 120 -2.45 17.43 9.91
C GLY A 120 -2.11 16.38 10.97
N ARG A 121 -2.43 15.10 10.74
CA ARG A 121 -2.01 13.96 11.57
C ARG A 121 -1.94 12.68 10.73
N LEU A 122 -0.98 11.80 11.02
CA LEU A 122 -0.95 10.45 10.44
C LEU A 122 -2.18 9.64 10.91
N PRO A 123 -2.77 8.79 10.06
CA PRO A 123 -3.87 7.91 10.45
C PRO A 123 -3.51 6.97 11.61
N SER A 124 -4.47 6.64 12.47
CA SER A 124 -4.26 5.70 13.58
C SER A 124 -4.33 4.23 13.16
N SER A 125 -4.94 3.94 12.01
CA SER A 125 -4.98 2.60 11.42
C SER A 125 -3.56 2.09 11.11
N PRO A 126 -3.19 0.87 11.57
CA PRO A 126 -1.89 0.27 11.25
C PRO A 126 -1.77 -0.14 9.77
N GLU A 127 -2.88 -0.37 9.09
CA GLU A 127 -2.90 -0.64 7.64
C GLU A 127 -2.68 0.66 6.85
N GLY A 128 -1.75 0.66 5.91
CA GLY A 128 -1.45 1.76 4.98
C GLY A 128 -0.09 2.39 5.20
N TYR A 129 0.56 2.14 6.34
CA TYR A 129 1.87 2.71 6.63
C TYR A 129 2.97 2.25 5.67
N GLN A 130 3.91 3.16 5.41
CA GLN A 130 5.19 2.90 4.77
C GLN A 130 6.27 3.79 5.40
N VAL A 131 7.50 3.27 5.48
CA VAL A 131 8.67 4.06 5.89
C VAL A 131 9.61 4.20 4.70
N MET A 132 10.08 5.42 4.47
CA MET A 132 11.02 5.77 3.42
C MET A 132 12.35 6.17 4.07
N ILE A 133 13.40 5.46 3.70
CA ILE A 133 14.76 5.71 4.16
C ILE A 133 15.50 6.41 3.01
N PRO A 134 16.07 7.62 3.22
CA PRO A 134 16.61 8.46 2.15
C PRO A 134 18.02 8.05 1.67
N ARG A 135 18.51 6.88 2.08
CA ARG A 135 19.81 6.32 1.66
C ARG A 135 19.72 4.84 1.32
N ALA A 136 20.72 4.35 0.61
CA ALA A 136 20.89 2.92 0.37
C ALA A 136 21.27 2.18 1.68
N ILE A 137 20.86 0.92 1.77
CA ILE A 137 21.20 0.03 2.89
C ILE A 137 22.38 -0.84 2.49
N ARG A 138 23.45 -0.83 3.28
CA ARG A 138 24.68 -1.57 3.01
C ARG A 138 24.48 -3.07 3.26
N PRO A 139 25.25 -3.95 2.59
CA PRO A 139 25.23 -5.38 2.86
C PRO A 139 25.45 -5.72 4.35
N SER A 140 26.31 -4.99 5.05
CA SER A 140 26.61 -5.19 6.48
C SER A 140 25.46 -4.84 7.42
N GLU A 141 24.46 -4.11 6.95
CA GLU A 141 23.26 -3.77 7.74
C GLU A 141 22.18 -4.84 7.62
N ILE A 142 22.29 -5.73 6.64
CA ILE A 142 21.34 -6.80 6.37
C ILE A 142 21.55 -7.94 7.37
N LEU A 143 20.48 -8.30 8.06
CA LEU A 143 20.44 -9.36 9.05
C LEU A 143 20.15 -10.72 8.40
N ARG A 144 19.15 -10.77 7.52
CA ARG A 144 18.68 -12.02 6.91
C ARG A 144 17.77 -11.81 5.71
N PHE A 145 17.61 -12.87 4.93
CA PHE A 145 16.66 -12.98 3.83
C PHE A 145 15.63 -14.07 4.16
N LYS A 146 14.34 -13.83 3.90
CA LYS A 146 13.28 -14.83 4.12
C LYS A 146 12.32 -14.88 2.95
N MET A 147 11.96 -16.08 2.48
CA MET A 147 10.82 -16.26 1.59
C MET A 147 9.54 -16.14 2.42
N LEU A 148 8.63 -15.26 1.99
CA LEU A 148 7.48 -14.90 2.81
C LEU A 148 6.20 -15.59 2.33
N PRO A 149 5.33 -16.02 3.27
CA PRO A 149 4.01 -16.54 2.92
C PRO A 149 3.17 -15.42 2.31
N GLN A 150 2.72 -15.62 1.07
CA GLN A 150 2.09 -14.55 0.27
C GLN A 150 0.57 -14.50 0.41
N VAL A 151 0.09 -14.94 1.57
CA VAL A 151 -1.33 -14.91 1.95
C VAL A 151 -1.67 -13.67 2.77
N THR A 152 -0.64 -12.97 3.28
CA THR A 152 -0.78 -11.81 4.17
C THR A 152 -0.90 -10.49 3.40
N GLY A 153 -1.64 -9.54 3.99
CA GLY A 153 -1.74 -8.17 3.51
C GLY A 153 -3.02 -7.86 2.73
N TRP A 154 -3.18 -6.61 2.32
CA TRP A 154 -4.32 -6.14 1.55
C TRP A 154 -3.99 -6.09 0.04
N ARG A 155 -5.01 -5.89 -0.80
CA ARG A 155 -4.89 -5.63 -2.24
C ARG A 155 -5.59 -4.33 -2.59
N TYR A 156 -5.07 -3.60 -3.56
CA TYR A 156 -5.55 -2.31 -4.04
C TYR A 156 -5.42 -1.16 -3.03
N MET A 157 -5.96 -1.32 -1.81
CA MET A 157 -5.91 -0.31 -0.75
C MET A 157 -6.08 -0.93 0.65
N PRO A 158 -5.63 -0.23 1.72
CA PRO A 158 -5.94 -0.59 3.10
C PRO A 158 -7.44 -0.78 3.35
N GLY A 159 -7.83 -1.78 4.15
CA GLY A 159 -9.24 -2.08 4.44
C GLY A 159 -10.05 -2.65 3.27
N ALA A 160 -9.40 -3.14 2.20
CA ALA A 160 -10.07 -3.83 1.09
C ALA A 160 -10.41 -5.31 1.40
N ASN A 161 -9.79 -5.90 2.42
CA ASN A 161 -10.08 -7.28 2.82
C ASN A 161 -11.56 -7.39 3.28
N GLY A 162 -12.24 -8.46 2.87
CA GLY A 162 -13.66 -8.70 3.17
C GLY A 162 -14.65 -7.93 2.29
N LYS A 163 -14.19 -7.01 1.44
CA LYS A 163 -15.04 -6.35 0.43
C LYS A 163 -15.04 -7.14 -0.87
N ALA A 164 -16.12 -7.03 -1.64
CA ALA A 164 -16.18 -7.59 -2.98
C ALA A 164 -15.06 -6.97 -3.84
N PRO A 165 -14.26 -7.77 -4.55
CA PRO A 165 -13.20 -7.25 -5.41
C PRO A 165 -13.83 -6.47 -6.58
N CYS A 166 -13.22 -5.36 -6.95
CA CYS A 166 -13.62 -4.62 -8.14
C CYS A 166 -13.05 -5.29 -9.39
N GLY A 167 -13.92 -5.72 -10.31
CA GLY A 167 -13.55 -6.35 -11.59
C GLY A 167 -13.34 -5.38 -12.75
N CYS A 168 -13.34 -4.07 -12.52
CA CYS A 168 -13.33 -3.09 -13.61
C CYS A 168 -11.95 -2.97 -14.26
N ILE A 169 -11.91 -2.41 -15.48
CA ILE A 169 -10.67 -2.23 -16.25
C ILE A 169 -9.57 -1.47 -15.48
N CYS A 170 -9.94 -0.57 -14.57
CA CYS A 170 -8.98 0.19 -13.75
C CYS A 170 -8.31 -0.68 -12.67
N CYS A 171 -9.06 -1.57 -12.02
CA CYS A 171 -8.55 -2.40 -10.94
C CYS A 171 -7.86 -3.67 -11.47
N GLU A 172 -8.45 -4.29 -12.50
CA GLU A 172 -7.97 -5.52 -13.12
C GLU A 172 -6.96 -5.30 -14.25
N LYS A 173 -6.72 -4.04 -14.65
CA LYS A 173 -5.72 -3.63 -15.67
C LYS A 173 -5.79 -4.44 -16.98
N GLY A 174 -6.99 -4.78 -17.44
CA GLY A 174 -7.14 -5.56 -18.67
C GLY A 174 -6.76 -7.04 -18.53
N SER A 175 -6.80 -7.60 -17.31
CA SER A 175 -6.61 -9.04 -17.09
C SER A 175 -7.53 -9.88 -17.99
N TRP A 176 -7.01 -11.03 -18.43
CA TRP A 176 -7.75 -11.95 -19.28
C TRP A 176 -9.00 -12.46 -18.54
N GLY A 177 -10.18 -12.35 -19.17
CA GLY A 177 -11.45 -12.80 -18.60
C GLY A 177 -12.36 -11.72 -18.00
N ILE A 178 -11.97 -10.42 -18.02
CA ILE A 178 -12.83 -9.32 -17.52
C ILE A 178 -14.22 -9.34 -18.17
N ARG A 179 -14.33 -9.49 -19.50
CA ARG A 179 -15.63 -9.61 -20.19
C ARG A 179 -16.50 -10.79 -19.74
N LYS A 180 -15.89 -11.85 -19.19
CA LYS A 180 -16.62 -12.99 -18.63
C LYS A 180 -17.14 -12.66 -17.22
N LEU A 181 -16.37 -11.88 -16.45
CA LEU A 181 -16.82 -11.33 -15.18
C LEU A 181 -17.98 -10.35 -15.39
N GLU A 182 -17.85 -9.38 -16.31
CA GLU A 182 -18.92 -8.43 -16.63
C GLU A 182 -20.25 -9.12 -16.97
N ARG A 183 -20.23 -10.11 -17.87
CA ARG A 183 -21.43 -10.89 -18.21
C ARG A 183 -22.01 -11.67 -17.04
N ARG A 184 -21.16 -12.15 -16.12
CA ARG A 184 -21.63 -12.86 -14.93
C ARG A 184 -22.26 -11.90 -13.92
N LEU A 185 -21.72 -10.68 -13.78
CA LEU A 185 -22.36 -9.63 -12.99
C LEU A 185 -23.76 -9.34 -13.52
N GLU A 186 -23.86 -9.08 -14.82
CA GLU A 186 -25.14 -8.79 -15.49
C GLU A 186 -26.14 -9.91 -15.28
N ALA A 187 -25.72 -11.17 -15.39
CA ALA A 187 -26.58 -12.32 -15.16
C ALA A 187 -27.00 -12.50 -13.68
N ASP A 188 -26.14 -12.14 -12.72
CA ASP A 188 -26.47 -12.16 -11.30
C ASP A 188 -27.42 -11.00 -10.94
N GLU A 189 -27.18 -9.79 -11.46
CA GLU A 189 -28.05 -8.62 -11.32
C GLU A 189 -29.44 -8.88 -11.91
N ALA A 190 -29.52 -9.37 -13.15
CA ALA A 190 -30.78 -9.71 -13.81
C ALA A 190 -31.56 -10.81 -13.08
N ALA A 191 -30.87 -11.70 -12.38
CA ALA A 191 -31.48 -12.75 -11.56
C ALA A 191 -31.75 -12.33 -10.10
N GLY A 192 -31.49 -11.06 -9.73
CA GLY A 192 -31.63 -10.57 -8.36
C GLY A 192 -30.66 -11.20 -7.35
N ARG A 193 -29.60 -11.86 -7.81
CA ARG A 193 -28.57 -12.48 -6.96
C ARG A 193 -27.54 -11.44 -6.55
N LYS A 194 -27.08 -11.50 -5.30
CA LYS A 194 -25.98 -10.65 -4.83
C LYS A 194 -24.68 -11.04 -5.57
N PRO A 195 -24.07 -10.12 -6.33
CA PRO A 195 -22.87 -10.44 -7.08
C PRO A 195 -21.66 -10.65 -6.19
N LYS A 196 -20.72 -11.48 -6.66
CA LYS A 196 -19.47 -11.83 -5.93
C LYS A 196 -18.33 -10.84 -6.14
N PHE A 197 -18.50 -9.87 -7.04
CA PHE A 197 -17.54 -8.84 -7.40
C PHE A 197 -18.30 -7.60 -7.85
N ASP A 198 -17.71 -6.44 -7.65
CA ASP A 198 -18.30 -5.15 -8.01
C ASP A 198 -17.65 -4.61 -9.30
N LEU A 199 -18.36 -3.76 -10.03
CA LEU A 199 -17.79 -2.98 -11.12
C LEU A 199 -17.87 -1.50 -10.77
N PHE A 200 -16.76 -0.97 -10.23
CA PHE A 200 -16.66 0.45 -9.95
C PHE A 200 -16.90 1.26 -11.23
N GLY A 201 -17.90 2.14 -11.20
CA GLY A 201 -18.26 2.98 -12.34
C GLY A 201 -19.55 2.63 -13.07
N ARG A 202 -20.22 1.50 -12.77
CA ARG A 202 -21.48 1.11 -13.44
C ARG A 202 -22.75 1.76 -12.90
N GLU A 203 -22.71 2.36 -11.72
CA GLU A 203 -23.82 3.21 -11.28
C GLU A 203 -23.83 4.50 -12.11
N ASP A 204 -24.99 4.92 -12.62
CA ASP A 204 -25.18 6.19 -13.35
C ASP A 204 -24.55 7.39 -12.65
N ALA A 205 -24.49 7.35 -11.30
CA ALA A 205 -23.86 8.37 -10.46
C ALA A 205 -22.34 8.53 -10.69
N SER A 206 -21.64 7.48 -11.12
CA SER A 206 -20.20 7.50 -11.41
C SER A 206 -19.90 8.18 -12.74
N TYR A 207 -20.67 7.90 -13.79
CA TYR A 207 -20.60 8.65 -15.05
C TYR A 207 -21.00 10.11 -14.85
N ALA A 208 -22.05 10.38 -14.07
CA ALA A 208 -22.43 11.73 -13.69
C ALA A 208 -21.35 12.45 -12.87
N ARG A 209 -20.61 11.74 -12.00
CA ARG A 209 -19.45 12.29 -11.28
C ARG A 209 -18.29 12.60 -12.23
N VAL A 210 -17.97 11.70 -13.15
CA VAL A 210 -16.92 11.92 -14.16
C VAL A 210 -17.29 13.08 -15.09
N ALA A 211 -18.53 13.18 -15.53
CA ALA A 211 -19.05 14.28 -16.33
C ALA A 211 -18.96 15.61 -15.55
N ARG A 212 -19.33 15.64 -14.27
CA ARG A 212 -19.15 16.82 -13.39
C ARG A 212 -17.68 17.22 -13.23
N LEU A 213 -16.78 16.25 -13.09
CA LEU A 213 -15.34 16.51 -12.98
C LEU A 213 -14.77 17.04 -14.31
N LYS A 214 -15.12 16.43 -15.45
CA LYS A 214 -14.76 16.92 -16.79
C LYS A 214 -15.30 18.34 -17.03
N ALA A 215 -16.55 18.61 -16.65
CA ALA A 215 -17.17 19.93 -16.76
C ALA A 215 -16.57 20.99 -15.82
N ARG A 216 -15.90 20.58 -14.72
CA ARG A 216 -15.10 21.47 -13.86
C ARG A 216 -13.71 21.71 -14.45
N MET A 217 -13.06 20.67 -14.97
CA MET A 217 -11.72 20.76 -15.57
C MET A 217 -11.73 21.51 -16.91
N GLY A 218 -12.81 21.38 -17.70
CA GLY A 218 -12.99 22.12 -18.95
C GLY A 218 -13.32 23.61 -18.78
N ARG A 219 -13.50 24.11 -17.54
CA ARG A 219 -13.67 25.54 -17.24
C ARG A 219 -12.36 26.21 -16.79
N GLY A 220 -11.23 25.51 -16.89
CA GLY A 220 -9.92 25.98 -16.41
C GLY A 220 -8.79 25.75 -17.40
N SER A 221 -8.98 26.16 -18.66
CA SER A 221 -7.93 26.33 -19.69
C SER A 221 -8.61 26.87 -20.95
N VAL A 222 -8.35 28.03 -21.56
CA VAL A 222 -7.39 29.17 -21.52
C VAL A 222 -8.04 30.24 -22.44
N PRO A 223 -7.60 31.51 -22.57
CA PRO A 223 -7.09 32.50 -21.61
C PRO A 223 -8.19 33.43 -21.08
#